data_AF-A0A3N5USC1-F1
#
_entry.id   AF-A0A3N5USC1-F1
#
_cell.length_a   1.000
_cell.length_b   1.000
_cell.length_c   1.000
_cell.angle_alpha   90.00
_cell.angle_beta   90.00
_cell.angle_gamma   90.00
#
_symmetry.space_group_name_H-M   'P 1'
#
loop_
_entity.id
_entity.type
_entity.pdbx_description
1 polymer ?
#
loop_
_entity_poly.entity_id
_entity_poly.type
_entity_poly.pdbx_seq_one_letter_code
_entity_poly.pdbx_strand_id
1 'polypeptide(L)'
;MKPVAKQTRHRRAFTIVELLTVMSIIVILIGLLVPALNKVKQYATNVKQKAQFHSIEAAVELFDSQFGGYPDSTFSRPGTTGPRAYCGAEKLAEAMMGRDLMGFHPDSIFRSDGTNGLAPAQFLYTPLTRAARPGPFLPLENASAIPLGEIYANIGPFDPCDFVLCDVYNRVTDIKTGRKVGMPLLYYKANTSRQSHDLTNPNNPDNIYNWEDNSELVRLGKPFDPTGLPHRLLSYPGVPPIPAEAEGIRFYRNIQNERVSTITRPYRADSYILISAGWDGEYGTADDVCNFDWSFRN
;
A
#
# COMPACT_ATOMS: atom_id res chain seq x y z
N MET A 1 -37.80 48.96 -66.64
CA MET A 1 -37.31 48.44 -65.34
C MET A 1 -36.81 47.01 -65.54
N LYS A 2 -35.55 46.70 -65.24
CA LYS A 2 -34.98 45.34 -65.38
C LYS A 2 -35.38 44.49 -64.15
N PRO A 3 -35.85 43.25 -64.33
CA PRO A 3 -36.21 42.40 -63.19
C PRO A 3 -34.94 41.91 -62.48
N VAL A 4 -34.90 42.09 -61.16
CA VAL A 4 -33.83 41.55 -60.30
C VAL A 4 -34.13 40.07 -60.08
N ALA A 5 -33.28 39.20 -60.63
CA ALA A 5 -33.41 37.75 -60.44
C ALA A 5 -33.17 37.39 -58.98
N LYS A 6 -34.19 36.80 -58.32
CA LYS A 6 -34.14 36.35 -56.93
C LYS A 6 -33.28 35.08 -56.87
N GLN A 7 -32.04 35.24 -56.41
CA GLN A 7 -31.08 34.13 -56.24
C GLN A 7 -31.62 33.15 -55.19
N THR A 8 -32.14 32.00 -55.63
CA THR A 8 -32.56 30.92 -54.74
C THR A 8 -31.31 30.27 -54.15
N ARG A 9 -31.04 30.57 -52.88
CA ARG A 9 -29.93 29.97 -52.14
C ARG A 9 -30.25 28.48 -51.95
N HIS A 10 -29.67 27.62 -52.77
CA HIS A 10 -29.78 26.17 -52.62
C HIS A 10 -29.31 25.77 -51.22
N ARG A 11 -30.25 25.37 -50.36
CA ARG A 11 -29.91 24.70 -49.10
C ARG A 11 -29.33 23.35 -49.47
N ARG A 12 -28.01 23.19 -49.29
CA ARG A 12 -27.33 21.90 -49.41
C ARG A 12 -27.84 21.01 -48.28
N ALA A 13 -28.52 19.93 -48.63
CA ALA A 13 -28.88 18.88 -47.68
C ALA A 13 -27.71 17.90 -47.57
N PHE A 14 -27.41 17.47 -46.34
CA PHE A 14 -26.40 16.45 -46.08
C PHE A 14 -26.82 15.12 -46.68
N THR A 15 -25.89 14.44 -47.35
CA THR A 15 -26.09 13.09 -47.85
C THR A 15 -25.82 12.07 -46.74
N ILE A 16 -26.47 10.89 -46.84
CA ILE A 16 -26.24 9.77 -45.91
C ILE A 16 -24.76 9.35 -45.91
N VAL A 17 -24.08 9.44 -47.07
CA VAL A 17 -22.67 9.09 -47.21
C VAL A 17 -21.76 10.05 -46.43
N GLU A 18 -22.02 11.37 -46.50
CA GLU A 18 -21.28 12.36 -45.70
C GLU A 18 -21.47 12.12 -44.20
N LEU A 19 -22.69 11.79 -43.76
CA LEU A 19 -22.93 11.48 -42.35
C LEU A 19 -22.21 10.18 -41.92
N LEU A 20 -22.27 9.14 -42.75
CA LEU A 20 -21.69 7.83 -42.44
C LEU A 20 -20.16 7.90 -42.36
N THR A 21 -19.52 8.58 -43.30
CA THR A 21 -18.06 8.77 -43.29
C THR A 21 -17.58 9.53 -42.05
N VAL A 22 -18.30 10.58 -41.63
CA VAL A 22 -18.00 11.33 -40.40
C VAL A 22 -18.12 10.44 -39.16
N MET A 23 -19.19 9.65 -39.07
CA MET A 23 -19.37 8.71 -37.96
C MET A 23 -18.27 7.64 -37.93
N SER A 24 -17.86 7.11 -39.10
CA SER A 24 -16.76 6.15 -39.19
C SER A 24 -15.44 6.75 -38.67
N ILE A 25 -15.13 8.00 -39.03
CA ILE A 25 -13.93 8.69 -38.53
C ILE A 25 -14.00 8.89 -37.01
N ILE A 26 -15.14 9.33 -36.47
CA ILE A 26 -15.32 9.52 -35.02
C ILE A 26 -15.10 8.21 -34.26
N VAL A 27 -15.65 7.09 -34.73
CA VAL A 27 -15.48 5.77 -34.10
C VAL A 27 -14.00 5.35 -34.10
N ILE A 28 -13.29 5.56 -35.21
CA ILE A 28 -11.84 5.27 -35.29
C ILE A 28 -11.07 6.13 -34.28
N LEU A 29 -11.36 7.43 -34.21
CA LEU A 29 -10.68 8.35 -33.29
C LEU A 29 -10.93 7.98 -31.82
N ILE A 30 -12.18 7.66 -31.45
CA ILE A 30 -12.52 7.23 -30.09
C ILE A 30 -11.85 5.90 -29.76
N GLY A 31 -11.84 4.96 -30.71
CA GLY A 31 -11.20 3.65 -30.54
C GLY A 31 -9.71 3.75 -30.22
N LEU A 32 -9.00 4.74 -30.78
CA LEU A 32 -7.59 5.01 -30.48
C LEU A 32 -7.42 5.80 -29.18
N LEU A 33 -8.36 6.68 -28.82
CA LEU A 33 -8.23 7.58 -27.66
C LEU A 33 -8.42 6.87 -26.32
N VAL A 34 -9.39 5.96 -26.20
CA VAL A 34 -9.72 5.27 -24.94
C VAL A 34 -8.53 4.52 -24.33
N PRO A 35 -7.77 3.66 -25.06
CA PRO A 35 -6.64 2.95 -24.48
C PRO A 35 -5.50 3.90 -24.07
N ALA A 36 -5.26 4.97 -24.82
CA ALA A 36 -4.26 5.97 -24.49
C ALA A 36 -4.60 6.69 -23.17
N LEU A 37 -5.87 7.08 -22.98
CA LEU A 37 -6.33 7.74 -21.76
C LEU A 37 -6.21 6.83 -20.53
N ASN A 38 -6.50 5.54 -20.67
CA ASN A 38 -6.34 4.58 -19.57
C ASN A 38 -4.88 4.45 -19.11
N LYS A 39 -3.92 4.41 -20.05
CA LYS A 39 -2.48 4.41 -19.72
C LYS A 39 -2.04 5.68 -19.01
N VAL A 40 -2.52 6.85 -19.46
CA VAL A 40 -2.21 8.14 -18.81
C VAL A 40 -2.75 8.18 -17.38
N LYS A 41 -3.97 7.67 -17.13
CA LYS A 41 -4.54 7.58 -15.78
C LYS A 41 -3.72 6.68 -14.85
N GLN A 42 -3.29 5.51 -15.34
CA GLN A 42 -2.42 4.61 -14.57
C GLN A 42 -1.10 5.29 -14.23
N TYR A 43 -0.45 5.94 -15.20
CA TYR A 43 0.78 6.68 -14.97
C TYR A 43 0.61 7.80 -13.94
N ALA A 44 -0.46 8.61 -14.07
CA ALA A 44 -0.77 9.67 -13.12
C ALA A 44 -1.00 9.14 -11.69
N THR A 45 -1.65 7.99 -11.57
CA THR A 45 -1.88 7.32 -10.28
C THR A 45 -0.56 6.83 -9.67
N ASN A 46 0.35 6.27 -10.48
CA ASN A 46 1.70 5.88 -10.03
C ASN A 46 2.52 7.08 -9.55
N VAL A 47 2.44 8.22 -10.26
CA VAL A 47 3.10 9.47 -9.82
C VAL A 47 2.51 9.94 -8.49
N LYS A 48 1.19 9.88 -8.33
CA LYS A 48 0.53 10.20 -7.06
C LYS A 48 0.98 9.27 -5.93
N GLN A 49 1.12 7.97 -6.19
CA GLN A 49 1.62 7.01 -5.21
C GLN A 49 3.05 7.34 -4.76
N LYS A 50 3.93 7.68 -5.70
CA LYS A 50 5.30 8.09 -5.38
C LYS A 50 5.33 9.38 -4.55
N ALA A 51 4.45 10.33 -4.82
CA ALA A 51 4.31 11.55 -4.01
C ALA A 51 3.80 11.24 -2.59
N GLN A 52 2.88 10.29 -2.45
CA GLN A 52 2.43 9.80 -1.14
C GLN A 52 3.58 9.14 -0.38
N PHE A 53 4.37 8.28 -1.03
CA PHE A 53 5.58 7.71 -0.41
C PHE A 53 6.55 8.77 0.03
N HIS A 54 6.85 9.78 -0.78
CA HIS A 54 7.74 10.86 -0.36
C HIS A 54 7.24 11.59 0.89
N SER A 55 5.93 11.76 1.02
CA SER A 55 5.33 12.36 2.21
C SER A 55 5.45 11.46 3.44
N ILE A 56 5.22 10.16 3.27
CA ILE A 56 5.41 9.14 4.33
C ILE A 56 6.87 9.05 4.73
N GLU A 57 7.80 9.06 3.77
CA GLU A 57 9.23 9.03 4.05
C GLU A 57 9.65 10.22 4.89
N ALA A 58 9.25 11.44 4.50
CA ALA A 58 9.53 12.63 5.29
C ALA A 58 8.99 12.51 6.72
N ALA A 59 7.79 11.96 6.90
CA ALA A 59 7.20 11.73 8.23
C ALA A 59 7.96 10.66 9.04
N VAL A 60 8.43 9.59 8.39
CA VAL A 60 9.24 8.54 9.03
C VAL A 60 10.63 9.06 9.42
N GLU A 61 11.27 9.90 8.60
CA GLU A 61 12.53 10.55 8.96
C GLU A 61 12.36 11.53 10.15
N LEU A 62 11.22 12.25 10.21
CA LEU A 62 10.90 13.09 11.37
C LEU A 62 10.69 12.26 12.63
N PHE A 63 10.03 11.11 12.52
CA PHE A 63 9.87 10.16 13.60
C PHE A 63 11.24 9.65 14.09
N ASP A 64 12.12 9.23 13.18
CA ASP A 64 13.48 8.79 13.50
C ASP A 64 14.28 9.89 14.22
N SER A 65 14.22 11.13 13.72
CA SER A 65 14.86 12.27 14.36
C SER A 65 14.34 12.57 15.77
N GLN A 66 13.07 12.27 16.05
CA GLN A 66 12.45 12.55 17.34
C GLN A 66 12.64 11.42 18.36
N PHE A 67 12.60 10.17 17.91
CA PHE A 67 12.60 8.99 18.77
C PHE A 67 13.87 8.13 18.67
N GLY A 68 14.83 8.50 17.82
CA GLY A 68 16.13 7.84 17.68
C GLY A 68 16.06 6.48 16.99
N GLY A 69 15.04 6.25 16.17
CA GLY A 69 14.88 5.01 15.42
C GLY A 69 13.60 4.99 14.58
N TYR A 70 13.63 4.30 13.45
CA TYR A 70 12.42 4.02 12.66
C TYR A 70 11.39 3.20 13.46
N PRO A 71 10.08 3.35 13.18
CA PRO A 71 9.01 2.59 13.83
C PRO A 71 9.26 1.08 13.77
N ASP A 72 8.95 0.37 14.85
CA ASP A 72 9.06 -1.09 14.85
C ASP A 72 8.11 -1.73 13.81
N SER A 73 8.56 -2.76 13.10
CA SER A 73 7.72 -3.53 12.17
C SER A 73 7.45 -4.95 12.66
N THR A 74 8.07 -5.38 13.76
CA THR A 74 8.04 -6.77 14.21
C THR A 74 6.63 -7.29 14.40
N PHE A 75 6.25 -8.36 13.71
CA PHE A 75 4.91 -8.93 13.87
C PHE A 75 4.66 -9.40 15.32
N SER A 76 3.56 -8.92 15.89
CA SER A 76 3.11 -9.27 17.23
C SER A 76 1.98 -10.29 17.15
N ARG A 77 2.21 -11.49 17.68
CA ARG A 77 1.20 -12.54 17.76
C ARG A 77 0.19 -12.26 18.89
N PRO A 78 -1.09 -12.64 18.72
CA PRO A 78 -2.06 -12.63 19.81
C PRO A 78 -1.52 -13.36 21.05
N GLY A 79 -1.64 -12.75 22.21
CA GLY A 79 -1.13 -13.26 23.49
C GLY A 79 0.31 -12.87 23.84
N THR A 80 1.09 -12.27 22.92
CA THR A 80 2.46 -11.81 23.22
C THR A 80 2.46 -10.37 23.75
N THR A 81 2.05 -9.42 22.92
CA THR A 81 2.04 -7.98 23.24
C THR A 81 0.62 -7.40 23.29
N GLY A 82 -0.39 -8.25 23.36
CA GLY A 82 -1.80 -7.86 23.44
C GLY A 82 -2.72 -8.99 22.99
N PRO A 83 -4.05 -8.82 23.06
CA PRO A 83 -5.02 -9.86 22.72
C PRO A 83 -5.19 -10.08 21.22
N ARG A 84 -4.76 -9.13 20.38
CA ARG A 84 -4.86 -9.17 18.91
C ARG A 84 -3.48 -9.16 18.27
N ALA A 85 -3.43 -9.56 17.00
CA ALA A 85 -2.22 -9.43 16.20
C ALA A 85 -1.88 -7.95 15.95
N TYR A 86 -0.61 -7.64 15.73
CA TYR A 86 -0.16 -6.30 15.35
C TYR A 86 1.00 -6.37 14.36
N CYS A 87 0.79 -5.96 13.12
CA CYS A 87 1.75 -6.08 12.01
C CYS A 87 2.45 -4.75 11.70
N GLY A 88 3.49 -4.81 10.86
CA GLY A 88 4.28 -3.64 10.48
C GLY A 88 3.45 -2.51 9.86
N ALA A 89 2.44 -2.83 9.05
CA ALA A 89 1.53 -1.85 8.46
C ALA A 89 0.74 -1.07 9.51
N GLU A 90 0.22 -1.75 10.54
CA GLU A 90 -0.52 -1.11 11.63
C GLU A 90 0.42 -0.29 12.53
N LYS A 91 1.63 -0.81 12.80
CA LYS A 91 2.66 -0.10 13.56
C LYS A 91 3.11 1.17 12.87
N LEU A 92 3.26 1.15 11.54
CA LEU A 92 3.54 2.36 10.77
C LEU A 92 2.41 3.38 10.92
N ALA A 93 1.15 2.96 10.80
CA ALA A 93 0.02 3.86 10.97
C ALA A 93 -0.04 4.46 12.39
N GLU A 94 0.20 3.65 13.43
CA GLU A 94 0.31 4.13 14.80
C GLU A 94 1.47 5.13 14.97
N ALA A 95 2.64 4.87 14.38
CA ALA A 95 3.76 5.80 14.46
C ALA A 95 3.48 7.14 13.76
N MET A 96 2.83 7.10 12.59
CA MET A 96 2.58 8.31 11.79
C MET A 96 1.39 9.12 12.32
N MET A 97 0.34 8.45 12.80
CA MET A 97 -0.94 9.08 13.13
C MET A 97 -1.38 8.89 14.58
N GLY A 98 -0.86 7.91 15.29
CA GLY A 98 -1.43 7.40 16.54
C GLY A 98 -2.64 6.51 16.30
N ARG A 99 -3.06 5.76 17.32
CA ARG A 99 -4.20 4.83 17.24
C ARG A 99 -5.56 5.52 17.09
N ASP A 100 -5.66 6.75 17.55
CA ASP A 100 -6.86 7.60 17.47
C ASP A 100 -6.70 8.73 16.43
N LEU A 101 -5.66 8.65 15.59
CA LEU A 101 -5.29 9.69 14.61
C LEU A 101 -4.92 11.05 15.22
N MET A 102 -4.64 11.12 16.54
CA MET A 102 -4.29 12.36 17.25
C MET A 102 -2.81 12.45 17.63
N GLY A 103 -1.96 11.62 17.03
CA GLY A 103 -0.52 11.58 17.23
C GLY A 103 -0.05 10.36 18.02
N PHE A 104 1.20 9.98 17.77
CA PHE A 104 1.88 8.87 18.44
C PHE A 104 2.18 9.19 19.91
N HIS A 105 2.06 8.19 20.78
CA HIS A 105 2.45 8.31 22.18
C HIS A 105 3.91 7.86 22.39
N PRO A 106 4.80 8.69 22.96
CA PRO A 106 6.22 8.36 23.16
C PRO A 106 6.47 7.05 23.94
N ASP A 107 5.64 6.76 24.94
CA ASP A 107 5.75 5.52 25.73
C ASP A 107 5.16 4.28 25.03
N SER A 108 4.69 4.41 23.79
CA SER A 108 4.16 3.26 23.06
C SER A 108 5.27 2.29 22.71
N ILE A 109 5.02 1.03 23.02
CA ILE A 109 5.83 -0.12 22.59
C ILE A 109 5.09 -0.93 21.52
N PHE A 110 4.21 -0.28 20.75
CA PHE A 110 3.47 -0.85 19.63
C PHE A 110 2.68 -2.12 19.99
N ARG A 111 1.90 -2.04 21.07
CA ARG A 111 1.05 -3.13 21.56
C ARG A 111 -0.35 -3.01 21.03
N SER A 112 -0.96 -4.10 20.56
CA SER A 112 -2.35 -4.11 20.07
C SER A 112 -3.39 -3.68 21.11
N ASP A 113 -3.06 -3.69 22.41
CA ASP A 113 -3.92 -3.18 23.48
C ASP A 113 -3.74 -1.66 23.78
N GLY A 114 -2.80 -0.99 23.11
CA GLY A 114 -2.53 0.44 23.31
C GLY A 114 -1.96 0.79 24.69
N THR A 115 -1.35 -0.19 25.38
CA THR A 115 -0.72 0.02 26.69
C THR A 115 0.81 0.15 26.60
N ASN A 116 1.44 0.60 27.67
CA ASN A 116 2.91 0.63 27.79
C ASN A 116 3.52 -0.70 28.29
N GLY A 117 2.73 -1.76 28.47
CA GLY A 117 3.20 -3.06 28.95
C GLY A 117 3.71 -3.09 30.40
N LEU A 118 3.50 -2.03 31.18
CA LEU A 118 3.84 -2.00 32.61
C LEU A 118 2.78 -2.70 33.47
N ALA A 119 3.14 -2.98 34.73
CA ALA A 119 2.21 -3.45 35.75
C ALA A 119 2.13 -2.43 36.90
N PRO A 120 1.00 -1.72 37.11
CA PRO A 120 -0.25 -1.81 36.34
C PRO A 120 -0.14 -1.21 34.94
N ALA A 121 -0.91 -1.74 33.99
CA ALA A 121 -0.92 -1.27 32.61
C ALA A 121 -1.50 0.14 32.50
N GLN A 122 -0.82 1.03 31.79
CA GLN A 122 -1.31 2.37 31.49
C GLN A 122 -1.77 2.43 30.03
N PHE A 123 -2.97 2.96 29.80
CA PHE A 123 -3.52 3.16 28.47
C PHE A 123 -3.01 4.48 27.88
N LEU A 124 -2.38 4.39 26.72
CA LEU A 124 -1.64 5.51 26.12
C LEU A 124 -2.48 6.39 25.19
N TYR A 125 -3.59 5.86 24.67
CA TYR A 125 -4.46 6.55 23.72
C TYR A 125 -5.79 6.91 24.37
N THR A 126 -5.72 7.81 25.35
CA THR A 126 -6.88 8.32 26.07
C THR A 126 -6.93 9.85 25.99
N PRO A 127 -8.09 10.47 26.30
CA PRO A 127 -8.16 11.93 26.40
C PRO A 127 -7.17 12.53 27.42
N LEU A 128 -6.82 11.78 28.47
CA LEU A 128 -5.92 12.25 29.53
C LEU A 128 -4.45 12.27 29.09
N THR A 129 -4.05 11.34 28.22
CA THR A 129 -2.67 11.23 27.71
C THR A 129 -2.46 12.04 26.43
N ARG A 130 -3.48 12.77 25.96
CA ARG A 130 -3.40 13.58 24.73
C ARG A 130 -2.32 14.66 24.77
N ALA A 131 -2.09 15.28 25.93
CA ALA A 131 -1.09 16.34 26.07
C ALA A 131 0.36 15.84 25.85
N ALA A 132 0.62 14.54 26.02
CA ALA A 132 1.94 13.94 25.82
C ALA A 132 2.28 13.67 24.34
N ARG A 133 1.33 13.90 23.42
CA ARG A 133 1.42 13.48 22.02
C ARG A 133 1.69 14.69 21.12
N PRO A 134 2.79 14.73 20.36
CA PRO A 134 3.18 15.88 19.53
C PRO A 134 2.30 16.09 18.28
N GLY A 135 1.17 15.38 18.17
CA GLY A 135 0.31 15.36 17.00
C GLY A 135 0.76 14.35 15.93
N PRO A 136 -0.06 14.14 14.89
CA PRO A 136 0.31 13.28 13.75
C PRO A 136 1.47 13.86 12.94
N PHE A 137 2.35 12.98 12.45
CA PHE A 137 3.43 13.35 11.51
C PHE A 137 2.92 13.53 10.08
N LEU A 138 1.82 12.84 9.72
CA LEU A 138 1.14 13.03 8.44
C LEU A 138 -0.14 13.84 8.65
N PRO A 139 -0.46 14.79 7.75
CA PRO A 139 -1.72 15.49 7.79
C PRO A 139 -2.87 14.52 7.48
N LEU A 140 -3.94 14.61 8.27
CA LEU A 140 -5.08 13.69 8.21
C LEU A 140 -5.72 13.64 6.82
N GLU A 141 -5.67 14.75 6.08
CA GLU A 141 -6.23 14.87 4.73
C GLU A 141 -5.44 14.04 3.69
N ASN A 142 -4.16 13.76 3.94
CA ASN A 142 -3.28 13.05 3.02
C ASN A 142 -2.87 11.65 3.52
N ALA A 143 -3.10 11.32 4.79
CA ALA A 143 -2.60 10.10 5.41
C ALA A 143 -3.27 8.82 4.89
N SER A 144 -4.43 8.91 4.24
CA SER A 144 -5.20 7.74 3.75
C SER A 144 -5.32 6.63 4.82
N ALA A 145 -5.46 7.02 6.09
CA ALA A 145 -5.52 6.11 7.23
C ALA A 145 -6.94 5.56 7.37
N ILE A 146 -7.09 4.24 7.29
CA ILE A 146 -8.40 3.58 7.25
C ILE A 146 -8.39 2.41 8.26
N PRO A 147 -9.47 2.22 9.04
CA PRO A 147 -9.59 1.06 9.91
C PRO A 147 -9.60 -0.24 9.12
N LEU A 148 -8.90 -1.26 9.58
CA LEU A 148 -8.77 -2.51 8.85
C LEU A 148 -10.12 -3.21 8.62
N GLY A 149 -11.05 -3.09 9.57
CA GLY A 149 -12.41 -3.61 9.46
C GLY A 149 -13.30 -2.88 8.44
N GLU A 150 -12.88 -1.70 7.95
CA GLU A 150 -13.54 -1.00 6.85
C GLU A 150 -13.00 -1.45 5.48
N ILE A 151 -11.82 -2.08 5.44
CA ILE A 151 -11.17 -2.61 4.23
C ILE A 151 -11.56 -4.08 4.02
N TYR A 152 -11.47 -4.90 5.06
CA TYR A 152 -11.64 -6.35 4.99
C TYR A 152 -12.88 -6.82 5.75
N ALA A 153 -13.69 -7.68 5.11
CA ALA A 153 -14.82 -8.32 5.76
C ALA A 153 -14.39 -9.41 6.77
N ASN A 154 -13.27 -10.09 6.48
CA ASN A 154 -12.60 -11.01 7.39
C ASN A 154 -11.18 -10.49 7.64
N ILE A 155 -10.93 -10.04 8.86
CA ILE A 155 -9.66 -9.45 9.30
C ILE A 155 -8.73 -10.45 9.99
N GLY A 156 -9.06 -11.75 10.02
CA GLY A 156 -8.23 -12.74 10.70
C GLY A 156 -7.94 -12.38 12.17
N PRO A 157 -6.67 -12.35 12.60
CA PRO A 157 -6.29 -12.15 14.01
C PRO A 157 -6.21 -10.67 14.45
N PHE A 158 -6.46 -9.72 13.55
CA PHE A 158 -6.29 -8.28 13.79
C PHE A 158 -7.46 -7.65 14.55
N ASP A 159 -7.32 -6.39 14.98
CA ASP A 159 -8.43 -5.59 15.49
C ASP A 159 -9.11 -4.81 14.36
N PRO A 160 -10.45 -4.80 14.23
CA PRO A 160 -11.13 -4.06 13.17
C PRO A 160 -10.93 -2.54 13.26
N CYS A 161 -10.61 -2.02 14.46
CA CYS A 161 -10.44 -0.60 14.72
C CYS A 161 -9.01 -0.10 14.50
N ASP A 162 -8.04 -1.00 14.33
CA ASP A 162 -6.66 -0.60 14.07
C ASP A 162 -6.55 0.01 12.66
N PHE A 163 -5.83 1.12 12.59
CA PHE A 163 -5.64 1.85 11.34
C PHE A 163 -4.46 1.28 10.56
N VAL A 164 -4.60 1.30 9.24
CA VAL A 164 -3.50 1.11 8.29
C VAL A 164 -3.46 2.29 7.32
N LEU A 165 -2.27 2.67 6.87
CA LEU A 165 -2.14 3.63 5.77
C LEU A 165 -2.41 2.90 4.46
N CYS A 166 -3.25 3.46 3.60
CA CYS A 166 -3.55 2.86 2.30
C CYS A 166 -2.84 3.56 1.14
N ASP A 167 -2.62 2.82 0.07
CA ASP A 167 -2.18 3.37 -1.21
C ASP A 167 -3.27 4.19 -1.90
N VAL A 168 -2.90 4.82 -3.02
CA VAL A 168 -3.82 5.71 -3.77
C VAL A 168 -4.67 4.95 -4.79
N TYR A 169 -4.52 3.63 -4.90
CA TYR A 169 -5.18 2.82 -5.91
C TYR A 169 -6.56 2.40 -5.40
N ASN A 170 -7.57 3.22 -5.73
CA ASN A 170 -9.00 3.11 -5.38
C ASN A 170 -9.68 1.78 -5.80
N ARG A 171 -9.19 0.64 -5.32
CA ARG A 171 -9.61 -0.72 -5.69
C ARG A 171 -10.59 -1.28 -4.70
N VAL A 172 -10.33 -1.09 -3.42
CA VAL A 172 -11.18 -1.57 -2.34
C VAL A 172 -12.42 -0.68 -2.22
N THR A 173 -13.57 -1.27 -1.97
CA THR A 173 -14.76 -0.53 -1.56
C THR A 173 -14.82 -0.58 -0.04
N ASP A 174 -14.71 0.57 0.61
CA ASP A 174 -14.91 0.71 2.04
C ASP A 174 -16.31 0.18 2.42
N ILE A 175 -16.32 -0.77 3.36
CA ILE A 175 -17.53 -1.52 3.76
C ILE A 175 -18.55 -0.60 4.43
N LYS A 176 -18.10 0.43 5.14
CA LYS A 176 -18.95 1.31 5.94
C LYS A 176 -19.39 2.53 5.16
N THR A 177 -18.50 3.15 4.39
CA THR A 177 -18.79 4.39 3.65
C THR A 177 -19.19 4.16 2.20
N GLY A 178 -18.89 2.99 1.64
CA GLY A 178 -19.10 2.68 0.22
C GLY A 178 -18.14 3.41 -0.73
N ARG A 179 -17.20 4.19 -0.20
CA ARG A 179 -16.21 4.93 -1.00
C ARG A 179 -15.11 3.99 -1.49
N LYS A 180 -14.47 4.38 -2.59
CA LYS A 180 -13.30 3.65 -3.07
C LYS A 180 -12.04 4.09 -2.30
N VAL A 181 -11.27 3.12 -1.85
CA VAL A 181 -10.05 3.29 -1.06
C VAL A 181 -8.93 2.37 -1.56
N GLY A 182 -7.72 2.61 -1.09
CA GLY A 182 -6.53 1.84 -1.44
C GLY A 182 -6.37 0.51 -0.71
N MET A 183 -5.40 -0.27 -1.15
CA MET A 183 -4.87 -1.40 -0.38
C MET A 183 -3.96 -0.88 0.74
N PRO A 184 -3.80 -1.61 1.85
CA PRO A 184 -2.83 -1.24 2.88
C PRO A 184 -1.41 -1.04 2.34
N LEU A 185 -0.59 -0.27 3.03
CA LEU A 185 0.85 -0.15 2.75
C LEU A 185 1.60 -1.11 3.65
N LEU A 186 2.41 -2.00 3.06
CA LEU A 186 3.27 -2.87 3.85
C LEU A 186 4.51 -2.09 4.27
N TYR A 187 4.92 -2.29 5.53
CA TYR A 187 6.07 -1.63 6.12
C TYR A 187 6.99 -2.65 6.78
N TYR A 188 8.27 -2.59 6.42
CA TYR A 188 9.31 -3.46 6.95
C TYR A 188 10.50 -2.61 7.39
N LYS A 189 10.84 -2.64 8.68
CA LYS A 189 12.03 -1.99 9.22
C LYS A 189 13.25 -2.88 8.99
N ALA A 190 14.36 -2.29 8.55
CA ALA A 190 15.63 -3.00 8.45
C ALA A 190 16.24 -3.21 9.83
N ASN A 191 16.72 -4.42 10.09
CA ASN A 191 17.57 -4.69 11.23
C ASN A 191 19.04 -4.42 10.86
N THR A 192 19.51 -3.22 11.20
CA THR A 192 20.87 -2.74 10.91
C THR A 192 21.99 -3.52 11.60
N SER A 193 21.66 -4.33 12.62
CA SER A 193 22.62 -5.24 13.28
C SER A 193 22.89 -6.52 12.48
N ARG A 194 22.03 -6.83 11.51
CA ARG A 194 22.09 -8.03 10.69
C ARG A 194 22.70 -7.74 9.32
N GLN A 195 23.19 -8.77 8.66
CA GLN A 195 23.88 -8.63 7.37
C GLN A 195 23.40 -9.60 6.29
N SER A 196 22.56 -10.59 6.64
CA SER A 196 22.12 -11.62 5.69
C SER A 196 20.95 -11.16 4.83
N HIS A 197 20.87 -11.75 3.65
CA HIS A 197 19.73 -11.69 2.74
C HIS A 197 19.60 -13.03 2.05
N ASP A 198 19.05 -14.00 2.78
CA ASP A 198 18.96 -15.36 2.32
C ASP A 198 17.70 -15.58 1.47
N LEU A 199 17.91 -15.87 0.18
CA LEU A 199 16.83 -16.13 -0.78
C LEU A 199 16.26 -17.55 -0.67
N THR A 200 16.95 -18.44 0.05
CA THR A 200 16.62 -19.86 0.17
C THR A 200 16.03 -20.21 1.53
N ASN A 201 16.42 -19.46 2.56
CA ASN A 201 15.90 -19.59 3.90
C ASN A 201 15.29 -18.24 4.36
N PRO A 202 14.00 -17.99 4.04
CA PRO A 202 13.32 -16.76 4.42
C PRO A 202 13.22 -16.58 5.95
N ASN A 203 13.34 -17.67 6.72
CA ASN A 203 13.26 -17.70 8.17
C ASN A 203 14.64 -17.60 8.85
N ASN A 204 15.70 -17.29 8.09
CA ASN A 204 17.02 -17.06 8.65
C ASN A 204 16.99 -15.85 9.62
N PRO A 205 17.28 -16.03 10.92
CA PRO A 205 17.22 -14.94 11.90
C PRO A 205 18.26 -13.85 11.67
N ASP A 206 19.27 -14.11 10.83
CA ASP A 206 20.28 -13.12 10.41
C ASP A 206 19.85 -12.29 9.20
N ASN A 207 18.64 -12.48 8.67
CA ASN A 207 18.11 -11.64 7.60
C ASN A 207 17.89 -10.20 8.07
N ILE A 208 18.20 -9.25 7.19
CA ILE A 208 18.03 -7.81 7.46
C ILE A 208 16.56 -7.43 7.62
N TYR A 209 15.69 -8.00 6.79
CA TYR A 209 14.25 -7.80 6.86
C TYR A 209 13.57 -9.09 7.29
N ASN A 210 12.42 -8.98 7.94
CA ASN A 210 11.59 -10.12 8.29
C ASN A 210 10.28 -10.09 7.50
N TRP A 211 10.08 -11.08 6.63
CA TRP A 211 8.86 -11.19 5.84
C TRP A 211 7.60 -11.41 6.72
N GLU A 212 7.76 -12.00 7.91
CA GLU A 212 6.66 -12.24 8.85
C GLU A 212 6.02 -10.94 9.36
N ASP A 213 6.72 -9.81 9.30
CA ASP A 213 6.26 -8.51 9.81
C ASP A 213 4.87 -8.12 9.29
N ASN A 214 4.51 -8.55 8.08
CA ASN A 214 3.18 -8.35 7.51
C ASN A 214 2.53 -9.63 6.96
N SER A 215 3.07 -10.82 7.26
CA SER A 215 2.62 -12.06 6.61
C SER A 215 1.13 -12.32 6.80
N GLU A 216 0.60 -12.11 8.00
CA GLU A 216 -0.82 -12.31 8.29
C GLU A 216 -1.73 -11.32 7.54
N LEU A 217 -1.30 -10.07 7.34
CA LEU A 217 -2.03 -9.10 6.53
C LEU A 217 -2.02 -9.52 5.06
N VAL A 218 -0.87 -9.96 4.56
CA VAL A 218 -0.70 -10.46 3.19
C VAL A 218 -1.47 -11.78 2.98
N ARG A 219 -1.72 -12.54 4.05
CA ARG A 219 -2.51 -13.78 4.02
C ARG A 219 -4.01 -13.53 3.89
N LEU A 220 -4.52 -12.36 4.28
CA LEU A 220 -5.92 -11.98 4.09
C LEU A 220 -6.32 -11.92 2.60
N GLY A 221 -5.35 -11.71 1.72
CA GLY A 221 -5.58 -11.63 0.28
C GLY A 221 -6.28 -10.33 -0.14
N LYS A 222 -6.91 -10.35 -1.31
CA LYS A 222 -7.60 -9.18 -1.87
C LYS A 222 -9.00 -9.04 -1.25
N PRO A 223 -9.36 -7.88 -0.66
CA PRO A 223 -10.68 -7.69 -0.03
C PRO A 223 -11.87 -7.88 -0.99
N PHE A 224 -11.65 -7.60 -2.27
CA PHE A 224 -12.67 -7.68 -3.33
C PHE A 224 -12.62 -9.02 -4.10
N ASP A 225 -11.73 -9.95 -3.73
CA ASP A 225 -11.61 -11.26 -4.34
C ASP A 225 -12.26 -12.33 -3.42
N PRO A 226 -13.38 -12.94 -3.83
CA PRO A 226 -14.09 -13.91 -3.00
C PRO A 226 -13.33 -15.22 -2.81
N THR A 227 -12.25 -15.46 -3.56
CA THR A 227 -11.44 -16.68 -3.41
C THR A 227 -10.67 -16.73 -2.09
N GLY A 228 -10.42 -15.57 -1.46
CA GLY A 228 -9.68 -15.47 -0.20
C GLY A 228 -8.24 -15.99 -0.30
N LEU A 229 -7.68 -16.06 -1.52
CA LEU A 229 -6.32 -16.53 -1.72
C LEU A 229 -5.32 -15.50 -1.18
N PRO A 230 -4.28 -15.94 -0.44
CA PRO A 230 -3.18 -15.08 -0.04
C PRO A 230 -2.54 -14.38 -1.24
N HIS A 231 -2.00 -13.17 -1.02
CA HIS A 231 -1.27 -12.47 -2.06
C HIS A 231 -0.02 -13.23 -2.49
N ARG A 232 0.39 -13.06 -3.76
CA ARG A 232 1.57 -13.74 -4.33
C ARG A 232 2.87 -13.45 -3.60
N LEU A 233 2.97 -12.33 -2.88
CA LEU A 233 4.15 -12.00 -2.08
C LEU A 233 4.52 -13.11 -1.08
N LEU A 234 3.55 -13.85 -0.56
CA LEU A 234 3.79 -15.04 0.29
C LEU A 234 4.17 -16.29 -0.52
N SER A 235 3.86 -16.34 -1.81
CA SER A 235 3.93 -17.54 -2.63
C SER A 235 5.23 -17.70 -3.41
N TYR A 236 5.78 -18.91 -3.36
CA TYR A 236 6.83 -19.39 -4.26
C TYR A 236 6.22 -19.80 -5.62
N PRO A 237 6.82 -19.46 -6.78
CA PRO A 237 6.26 -19.84 -8.07
C PRO A 237 6.20 -21.36 -8.24
N GLY A 238 5.00 -21.90 -8.41
CA GLY A 238 4.80 -23.17 -9.14
C GLY A 238 4.54 -24.45 -8.35
N VAL A 239 4.34 -24.43 -7.02
CA VAL A 239 3.95 -25.64 -6.27
C VAL A 239 2.93 -25.33 -5.16
N PRO A 240 1.62 -25.51 -5.39
CA PRO A 240 0.64 -25.72 -4.34
C PRO A 240 0.66 -27.19 -3.88
N PRO A 241 0.47 -27.50 -2.57
CA PRO A 241 0.42 -26.56 -1.45
C PRO A 241 1.79 -25.90 -1.22
N ILE A 242 1.80 -24.61 -0.87
CA ILE A 242 3.02 -23.89 -0.51
C ILE A 242 3.50 -24.50 0.82
N PRO A 243 4.69 -25.13 0.87
CA PRO A 243 5.25 -25.55 2.15
C PRO A 243 5.52 -24.32 3.00
N ALA A 244 5.21 -24.36 4.30
CA ALA A 244 5.37 -23.20 5.19
C ALA A 244 6.83 -22.68 5.20
N GLU A 245 7.79 -23.56 4.96
CA GLU A 245 9.22 -23.25 4.81
C GLU A 245 9.57 -22.43 3.56
N ALA A 246 8.67 -22.34 2.57
CA ALA A 246 8.88 -21.60 1.33
C ALA A 246 8.15 -20.24 1.29
N GLU A 247 7.37 -19.90 2.32
CA GLU A 247 6.69 -18.62 2.41
C GLU A 247 7.71 -17.46 2.54
N GLY A 248 7.43 -16.35 1.87
CA GLY A 248 8.31 -15.17 1.93
C GLY A 248 9.52 -15.21 1.00
N ILE A 249 9.82 -16.31 0.31
CA ILE A 249 10.91 -16.36 -0.70
C ILE A 249 10.73 -15.25 -1.76
N ARG A 250 9.50 -15.05 -2.24
CA ARG A 250 9.22 -14.00 -3.24
C ARG A 250 9.50 -12.60 -2.70
N PHE A 251 9.16 -12.34 -1.43
CA PHE A 251 9.51 -11.09 -0.76
C PHE A 251 11.03 -10.85 -0.84
N TYR A 252 11.85 -11.80 -0.40
CA TYR A 252 13.31 -11.63 -0.44
C TYR A 252 13.86 -11.51 -1.87
N ARG A 253 13.30 -12.24 -2.84
CA ARG A 253 13.69 -12.10 -4.26
C ARG A 253 13.41 -10.70 -4.80
N ASN A 254 12.23 -10.15 -4.51
CA ASN A 254 11.81 -8.87 -5.08
C ASN A 254 12.52 -7.66 -4.44
N ILE A 255 12.93 -7.76 -3.18
CA ILE A 255 13.63 -6.64 -2.50
C ILE A 255 15.16 -6.67 -2.69
N GLN A 256 15.72 -7.70 -3.35
CA GLN A 256 17.17 -7.79 -3.56
C GLN A 256 17.67 -6.71 -4.51
N ASN A 257 18.78 -6.06 -4.15
CA ASN A 257 19.47 -5.07 -4.97
C ASN A 257 20.32 -5.72 -6.06
N GLU A 258 20.02 -5.44 -7.33
CA GLU A 258 20.71 -6.02 -8.50
C GLU A 258 22.06 -5.36 -8.77
N ARG A 259 22.26 -4.13 -8.29
CA ARG A 259 23.51 -3.40 -8.49
C ARG A 259 24.65 -3.98 -7.65
N VAL A 260 24.33 -4.77 -6.62
CA VAL A 260 25.31 -5.47 -5.78
C VAL A 260 25.40 -6.92 -6.24
N SER A 261 26.47 -7.25 -6.96
CA SER A 261 26.69 -8.60 -7.51
C SER A 261 27.61 -9.48 -6.66
N THR A 262 28.39 -8.87 -5.76
CA THR A 262 29.40 -9.59 -4.95
C THR A 262 28.79 -10.33 -3.77
N ILE A 263 27.70 -9.81 -3.22
CA ILE A 263 26.94 -10.39 -2.11
C ILE A 263 25.46 -10.17 -2.34
N THR A 264 24.62 -11.07 -1.82
CA THR A 264 23.18 -10.84 -1.80
C THR A 264 22.85 -9.77 -0.77
N ARG A 265 22.25 -8.66 -1.18
CA ARG A 265 21.88 -7.55 -0.30
C ARG A 265 20.54 -6.94 -0.75
N PRO A 266 19.64 -6.58 0.18
CA PRO A 266 18.39 -5.93 -0.19
C PRO A 266 18.61 -4.45 -0.52
N TYR A 267 17.63 -3.86 -1.18
CA TYR A 267 17.49 -2.41 -1.19
C TYR A 267 17.29 -1.87 0.23
N ARG A 268 17.79 -0.65 0.47
CA ARG A 268 17.58 0.10 1.72
C ARG A 268 17.94 -0.66 3.00
N ALA A 269 18.98 -1.50 2.97
CA ALA A 269 19.39 -2.37 4.09
C ALA A 269 19.66 -1.67 5.44
N ASP A 270 19.66 -0.35 5.48
CA ASP A 270 19.93 0.54 6.59
C ASP A 270 18.70 1.32 7.09
N SER A 271 17.54 1.22 6.41
CA SER A 271 16.34 1.99 6.74
C SER A 271 15.08 1.14 6.80
N TYR A 272 14.22 1.21 5.79
CA TYR A 272 12.94 0.53 5.72
C TYR A 272 12.43 0.40 4.29
N ILE A 273 11.50 -0.53 4.10
CA ILE A 273 10.81 -0.78 2.84
C ILE A 273 9.33 -0.45 3.01
N LEU A 274 8.79 0.27 2.03
CA LEU A 274 7.36 0.46 1.82
C LEU A 274 6.94 -0.26 0.54
N ILE A 275 5.84 -0.99 0.59
CA ILE A 275 5.27 -1.68 -0.57
C ILE A 275 3.78 -1.34 -0.70
N SER A 276 3.38 -0.85 -1.86
CA SER A 276 1.99 -0.73 -2.30
C SER A 276 1.68 -1.84 -3.29
N ALA A 277 0.46 -2.39 -3.20
CA ALA A 277 -0.04 -3.46 -4.06
C ALA A 277 -0.30 -3.02 -5.51
N GLY A 278 -0.06 -1.76 -5.85
CA GLY A 278 -0.19 -1.27 -7.21
C GLY A 278 -1.63 -1.25 -7.74
N TRP A 279 -1.74 -1.31 -9.06
CA TRP A 279 -3.01 -1.18 -9.77
C TRP A 279 -3.85 -2.44 -9.71
N ASP A 280 -3.26 -3.63 -9.65
CA ASP A 280 -4.00 -4.90 -9.54
C ASP A 280 -4.48 -5.20 -8.11
N GLY A 281 -3.89 -4.52 -7.12
CA GLY A 281 -4.20 -4.69 -5.70
C GLY A 281 -3.64 -6.00 -5.15
N GLU A 282 -2.63 -6.60 -5.78
CA GLU A 282 -2.03 -7.86 -5.40
C GLU A 282 -0.55 -7.72 -5.08
N TYR A 283 -0.14 -7.82 -3.81
CA TYR A 283 1.29 -7.76 -3.50
C TYR A 283 2.07 -8.92 -4.12
N GLY A 284 3.30 -8.61 -4.52
CA GLY A 284 4.24 -9.54 -5.13
C GLY A 284 4.05 -9.66 -6.64
N THR A 285 3.62 -8.59 -7.32
CA THR A 285 3.40 -8.53 -8.77
C THR A 285 4.25 -7.44 -9.44
N ALA A 286 4.10 -7.29 -10.75
CA ALA A 286 4.93 -6.40 -11.56
C ALA A 286 4.60 -4.92 -11.40
N ASP A 287 3.39 -4.60 -10.94
CA ASP A 287 2.90 -3.23 -10.78
C ASP A 287 2.93 -2.73 -9.34
N ASP A 288 3.44 -3.53 -8.40
CA ASP A 288 3.81 -3.07 -7.06
C ASP A 288 4.70 -1.83 -7.14
N VAL A 289 4.44 -0.88 -6.25
CA VAL A 289 5.25 0.34 -6.13
C VAL A 289 5.92 0.32 -4.78
N CYS A 290 7.24 0.55 -4.78
CA CYS A 290 8.03 0.64 -3.56
C CYS A 290 8.68 2.02 -3.41
N ASN A 291 9.26 2.26 -2.23
CA ASN A 291 10.13 3.40 -1.93
C ASN A 291 11.58 3.22 -2.45
N PHE A 292 11.77 2.36 -3.45
CA PHE A 292 13.01 2.13 -4.19
C PHE A 292 12.68 1.63 -5.60
N ASP A 293 13.70 1.46 -6.45
CA ASP A 293 13.54 0.94 -7.81
C ASP A 293 13.12 -0.55 -7.78
N TRP A 294 11.82 -0.81 -7.85
CA TRP A 294 11.24 -2.15 -7.86
C TRP A 294 11.52 -2.90 -9.17
N SER A 295 12.02 -4.13 -9.05
CA SER A 295 12.21 -5.07 -10.15
C SER A 295 11.49 -6.37 -9.80
N PHE A 296 10.34 -6.61 -10.42
CA PHE A 296 9.55 -7.81 -10.15
C PHE A 296 10.27 -9.05 -10.67
N ARG A 297 10.29 -10.10 -9.84
CA ARG A 297 10.91 -11.38 -10.17
C ARG A 297 9.92 -12.52 -10.01
N ASN A 298 9.89 -13.38 -11.02
CA ASN A 298 9.01 -14.55 -11.04
C ASN A 298 9.41 -15.61 -10.02
#